data_AF-A0A970NDH1-F1
#
_entry.id   AF-A0A970NDH1-F1
#
_cell.length_a   1.000
_cell.length_b   1.000
_cell.length_c   1.000
_cell.angle_alpha   90.00
_cell.angle_beta   90.00
_cell.angle_gamma   90.00
#
_symmetry.space_group_name_H-M   'P 1'
#
loop_
_entity.id
_entity.type
_entity.pdbx_description
1 polymer ?
#
loop_
_entity_poly.entity_id
_entity_poly.type
_entity_poly.pdbx_seq_one_letter_code
_entity_poly.pdbx_strand_id
1 'polypeptide(L)'
;FSIREQERDVSFIRRYLDEELCRELNLFQYRKAGSNYVVTEVSDQPGWEKIRDTLLTNVGMNGVPVIKVIDIGAGNVLDLAQEQDGRELLLKHAYETLKYIARLWGHKVRLHLKVHGSYQTIVCNHQDIYVANSPS
;
A
#
# COMPACT_ATOMS: atom_id res chain seq x y z
N PHE A 1 -15.95 13.18 -6.79
CA PHE A 1 -16.93 12.56 -5.87
C PHE A 1 -16.24 11.67 -4.83
N SER A 2 -15.23 10.86 -5.19
CA SER A 2 -14.53 9.94 -4.27
C SER A 2 -13.82 10.58 -3.07
N ILE A 3 -13.34 11.83 -3.19
CA ILE A 3 -12.65 12.55 -2.09
C ILE A 3 -13.59 12.75 -0.88
N ARG A 4 -14.86 13.08 -1.12
CA ARG A 4 -15.85 13.34 -0.05
C ARG A 4 -16.24 12.08 0.72
N GLU A 5 -16.22 10.93 0.05
CA GLU A 5 -16.54 9.63 0.66
C GLU A 5 -15.36 9.14 1.50
N GLN A 6 -14.13 9.29 1.02
CA GLN A 6 -12.91 8.93 1.76
C GLN A 6 -12.66 9.82 2.98
N GLU A 7 -12.81 11.13 2.84
CA GLU A 7 -12.71 12.05 3.99
C GLU A 7 -13.80 11.74 5.03
N ARG A 8 -15.00 11.31 4.59
CA ARG A 8 -16.07 10.89 5.48
C ARG A 8 -15.67 9.64 6.28
N ASP A 9 -15.10 8.61 5.66
CA ASP A 9 -14.70 7.38 6.37
C ASP A 9 -13.56 7.64 7.37
N VAL A 10 -12.54 8.41 6.97
CA VAL A 10 -11.41 8.76 7.84
C VAL A 10 -11.85 9.64 9.01
N SER A 11 -12.67 10.66 8.75
CA SER A 11 -13.19 11.54 9.81
C SER A 11 -14.16 10.83 10.74
N PHE A 12 -14.92 9.86 10.22
CA PHE A 12 -15.81 9.02 11.03
C PHE A 12 -15.03 8.18 12.04
N ILE A 13 -14.03 7.41 11.59
CA ILE A 13 -13.21 6.59 12.50
C ILE A 13 -12.49 7.47 13.52
N ARG A 14 -11.93 8.61 13.10
CA ARG A 14 -11.22 9.51 14.01
C ARG A 14 -12.13 10.06 15.12
N ARG A 15 -13.40 10.32 14.81
CA ARG A 15 -14.33 11.01 15.71
C ARG A 15 -15.15 10.07 16.59
N TYR A 16 -15.46 8.87 16.11
CA TYR A 16 -16.43 7.99 16.77
C TYR A 16 -15.85 6.67 17.26
N LEU A 17 -14.64 6.29 16.84
CA LEU A 17 -14.00 5.07 17.33
C LEU A 17 -13.22 5.37 18.62
N ASP A 18 -13.92 5.39 19.74
CA ASP A 18 -13.37 5.55 21.10
C ASP A 18 -13.12 4.20 21.80
N GLU A 19 -12.63 4.23 23.04
CA GLU A 19 -12.29 3.02 23.81
C GLU A 19 -13.51 2.12 24.04
N GLU A 20 -14.64 2.71 24.42
CA GLU A 20 -15.87 1.99 24.73
C GLU A 20 -16.36 1.24 23.48
N LEU A 21 -16.42 1.92 22.35
CA LEU A 21 -16.81 1.31 21.09
C LEU A 21 -15.81 0.24 20.62
N CYS A 22 -14.50 0.46 20.80
CA CYS A 22 -13.48 -0.55 20.51
C CYS A 22 -13.71 -1.83 21.32
N ARG A 23 -14.03 -1.69 22.62
CA ARG A 23 -14.32 -2.83 23.51
C ARG A 23 -15.61 -3.53 23.13
N GLU A 24 -16.68 -2.79 22.84
CA GLU A 24 -17.96 -3.35 22.39
C GLU A 24 -17.80 -4.17 21.11
N LEU A 25 -17.02 -3.65 20.15
CA LEU A 25 -16.71 -4.31 18.89
C LEU A 25 -15.65 -5.42 19.03
N ASN A 26 -15.09 -5.62 20.23
CA ASN A 26 -14.01 -6.57 20.51
C ASN A 26 -12.82 -6.43 19.54
N LEU A 27 -12.41 -5.19 19.26
CA LEU A 27 -11.31 -4.94 18.33
C LEU A 27 -9.97 -5.34 18.96
N PHE A 28 -9.09 -5.87 18.12
CA PHE A 28 -7.71 -6.15 18.47
C PHE A 28 -6.83 -6.00 17.23
N GLN A 29 -5.60 -5.56 17.43
CA GLN A 29 -4.58 -5.53 16.39
C GLN A 29 -3.78 -6.83 16.45
N TYR A 30 -3.46 -7.37 15.28
CA TYR A 30 -2.61 -8.54 15.18
C TYR A 30 -1.55 -8.35 14.10
N ARG A 31 -0.45 -9.08 14.23
CA ARG A 31 0.58 -9.19 13.19
C ARG A 31 0.86 -10.65 12.88
N LYS A 32 1.32 -10.92 11.67
CA LYS A 32 1.87 -12.21 11.30
C LYS A 32 3.30 -12.35 11.85
N ALA A 33 3.59 -13.47 12.49
CA ALA A 33 4.89 -13.85 13.01
C ALA A 33 5.22 -15.27 12.51
N GLY A 34 5.94 -15.36 11.39
CA GLY A 34 6.17 -16.63 10.70
C GLY A 34 4.85 -17.23 10.18
N SER A 35 4.53 -18.44 10.63
CA SER A 35 3.26 -19.13 10.35
C SER A 35 2.11 -18.75 11.28
N ASN A 36 2.39 -18.01 12.37
CA ASN A 36 1.43 -17.74 13.43
C ASN A 36 0.95 -16.28 13.38
N TYR A 37 -0.17 -16.01 14.05
CA TYR A 37 -0.66 -14.65 14.30
C TYR A 37 -0.51 -14.33 15.78
N VAL A 38 0.00 -13.14 16.08
CA VAL A 38 0.18 -12.63 17.44
C VAL A 38 -0.65 -11.38 17.59
N VAL A 39 -1.50 -11.35 18.62
CA VAL A 39 -2.23 -10.14 19.03
C VAL A 39 -1.22 -9.16 19.60
N THR A 40 -1.15 -7.97 19.02
CA THR A 40 -0.21 -6.91 19.43
C THR A 40 -0.87 -5.88 20.31
N GLU A 41 -2.15 -5.60 20.11
CA GLU A 41 -2.92 -4.64 20.91
C GLU A 41 -4.35 -5.14 21.08
N VAL A 42 -4.95 -4.81 22.22
CA VAL A 42 -6.37 -5.09 22.52
C VAL A 42 -7.07 -3.76 22.85
N SER A 43 -8.39 -3.75 22.93
CA SER A 43 -9.19 -2.52 23.11
C SER A 43 -9.14 -1.90 24.53
N ASP A 44 -8.06 -2.11 25.28
CA ASP A 44 -7.84 -1.47 26.57
C ASP A 44 -7.18 -0.09 26.41
N GLN A 45 -6.92 0.58 27.54
CA GLN A 45 -6.05 1.76 27.55
C GLN A 45 -4.59 1.29 27.74
N PRO A 46 -3.64 1.60 26.84
CA PRO A 46 -3.70 2.51 25.69
C PRO A 46 -3.97 1.84 24.32
N GLY A 47 -4.28 0.54 24.26
CA GLY A 47 -4.37 -0.23 23.00
C GLY A 47 -5.43 0.25 22.01
N TRP A 48 -6.56 0.80 22.48
CA TRP A 48 -7.63 1.31 21.61
C TRP A 48 -7.15 2.45 20.69
N GLU A 49 -6.25 3.32 21.17
CA GLU A 49 -5.71 4.42 20.38
C GLU A 49 -4.89 3.88 19.20
N LYS A 50 -4.06 2.86 19.46
CA LYS A 50 -3.24 2.21 18.42
C LYS A 50 -4.10 1.44 17.41
N ILE A 51 -5.17 0.79 17.88
CA ILE A 51 -6.15 0.12 17.00
C ILE A 51 -6.81 1.15 16.09
N ARG A 52 -7.29 2.27 16.63
CA ARG A 52 -7.88 3.36 15.85
C ARG A 52 -6.90 3.94 14.83
N ASP A 53 -5.67 4.23 15.24
CA ASP A 53 -4.66 4.81 14.35
C ASP A 53 -4.27 3.83 13.23
N THR A 54 -4.21 2.53 13.54
CA THR A 54 -4.02 1.48 12.54
C THR A 54 -5.18 1.44 11.53
N LEU A 55 -6.43 1.54 11.99
CA LEU A 55 -7.59 1.59 11.10
C LEU A 55 -7.60 2.85 10.23
N LEU A 56 -7.24 4.02 10.79
CA LEU A 56 -7.11 5.27 10.04
C LEU A 56 -6.08 5.17 8.91
N THR A 57 -5.00 4.44 9.14
CA THR A 57 -3.95 4.19 8.13
C THR A 57 -4.43 3.27 7.01
N ASN A 58 -5.42 2.41 7.27
CA ASN A 58 -5.90 1.42 6.31
C ASN A 58 -7.20 1.82 5.58
N VAL A 59 -7.83 2.94 5.94
CA VAL A 59 -9.14 3.35 5.42
C VAL A 59 -9.02 4.48 4.39
N GLY A 60 -9.94 4.51 3.41
CA GLY A 60 -9.93 5.46 2.32
C GLY A 60 -8.73 5.27 1.38
N MET A 61 -8.09 6.36 0.94
CA MET A 61 -6.86 6.28 0.12
C MET A 61 -5.61 5.96 0.93
N ASN A 62 -5.70 5.89 2.27
CA ASN A 62 -4.51 5.71 3.10
C ASN A 62 -3.88 4.32 2.94
N GLY A 63 -4.64 3.33 2.45
CA GLY A 63 -4.11 2.02 2.05
C GLY A 63 -3.59 1.95 0.61
N VAL A 64 -3.77 3.00 -0.21
CA VAL A 64 -3.35 2.98 -1.62
C VAL A 64 -1.90 3.47 -1.73
N PRO A 65 -0.97 2.64 -2.23
CA PRO A 65 0.43 3.02 -2.39
C PRO A 65 0.58 4.10 -3.48
N VAL A 66 1.41 5.10 -3.20
CA VAL A 66 1.66 6.20 -4.14
C VAL A 66 2.77 5.79 -5.11
N ILE A 67 2.48 5.86 -6.41
CA ILE A 67 3.43 5.59 -7.50
C ILE A 67 3.65 6.89 -8.27
N LYS A 68 4.91 7.30 -8.43
CA LYS A 68 5.30 8.53 -9.12
C LYS A 68 6.10 8.21 -10.37
N VAL A 69 5.92 8.99 -11.44
CA VAL A 69 6.87 9.00 -12.56
C VAL A 69 8.15 9.69 -12.08
N ILE A 70 9.29 9.06 -12.31
CA ILE A 70 10.60 9.60 -11.92
C ILE A 70 11.48 9.96 -13.11
N ASP A 71 11.30 9.29 -14.26
CA ASP A 71 12.06 9.57 -15.47
C ASP A 71 11.39 8.98 -16.72
N ILE A 72 11.83 9.44 -17.91
CA ILE A 72 11.57 8.81 -19.20
C ILE A 72 12.92 8.48 -19.85
N GLY A 73 13.34 7.22 -19.74
CA GLY A 73 14.62 6.74 -20.25
C GLY A 73 14.66 6.58 -21.77
N ALA A 74 15.86 6.28 -22.27
CA ALA A 74 16.12 6.05 -23.69
C ALA A 74 15.19 4.96 -24.27
N GLY A 75 14.64 5.22 -25.46
CA GLY A 75 13.65 4.34 -26.08
C GLY A 75 12.25 4.46 -25.49
N ASN A 76 11.91 5.62 -24.90
CA ASN A 76 10.64 5.93 -24.25
C ASN A 76 10.30 4.95 -23.11
N VAL A 77 11.29 4.56 -22.30
CA VAL A 77 11.02 3.71 -21.14
C VAL A 77 10.47 4.57 -20.02
N LEU A 78 9.26 4.28 -19.53
CA LEU A 78 8.67 5.02 -18.42
C LEU A 78 9.16 4.45 -17.08
N ASP A 79 9.84 5.27 -16.29
CA ASP A 79 10.34 4.89 -14.98
C ASP A 79 9.40 5.41 -13.88
N LEU A 80 8.92 4.48 -13.06
CA LEU A 80 8.03 4.71 -11.94
C LEU A 80 8.73 4.35 -10.63
N ALA A 81 8.44 5.06 -9.55
CA ALA A 81 8.88 4.69 -8.21
C ALA A 81 7.71 4.68 -7.22
N GLN A 82 7.72 3.68 -6.33
CA GLN A 82 6.85 3.68 -5.15
C GLN A 82 7.39 4.63 -4.08
N GLU A 83 6.53 5.47 -3.54
CA GLU A 83 6.82 6.27 -2.35
C GLU A 83 6.84 5.38 -1.09
N GLN A 84 7.88 5.54 -0.27
CA GLN A 84 8.04 4.78 0.98
C GLN A 84 7.42 5.55 2.15
N ASP A 85 6.10 5.63 2.17
CA ASP A 85 5.30 6.29 3.22
C ASP A 85 4.71 5.31 4.26
N GLY A 86 5.17 4.06 4.24
CA GLY A 86 4.70 2.98 5.13
C GLY A 86 3.58 2.12 4.54
N ARG A 87 3.04 2.46 3.36
CA ARG A 87 2.01 1.66 2.68
C ARG A 87 2.63 0.50 1.92
N GLU A 88 2.05 -0.68 2.10
CA GLU A 88 2.50 -1.88 1.40
C GLU A 88 1.85 -1.99 0.01
N LEU A 89 2.66 -2.32 -1.01
CA LEU A 89 2.18 -2.55 -2.36
C LEU A 89 1.82 -4.02 -2.54
N LEU A 90 0.54 -4.29 -2.83
CA LEU A 90 0.09 -5.62 -3.23
C LEU A 90 0.62 -5.95 -4.63
N LEU A 91 1.66 -6.78 -4.71
CA LEU A 91 2.37 -7.10 -5.97
C LEU A 91 1.45 -7.61 -7.08
N LYS A 92 0.45 -8.43 -6.75
CA LYS A 92 -0.53 -8.92 -7.74
C LYS A 92 -1.28 -7.77 -8.42
N HIS A 93 -1.69 -6.74 -7.67
CA HIS A 93 -2.36 -5.57 -8.24
C HIS A 93 -1.36 -4.68 -8.98
N ALA A 94 -0.14 -4.55 -8.48
CA ALA A 94 0.92 -3.82 -9.18
C ALA A 94 1.17 -4.40 -10.57
N TYR A 95 1.22 -5.73 -10.70
CA TYR A 95 1.45 -6.39 -11.99
C TYR A 95 0.37 -6.09 -13.01
N GLU A 96 -0.91 -6.20 -12.64
CA GLU A 96 -2.01 -5.90 -13.56
C GLU A 96 -2.03 -4.41 -13.93
N THR A 97 -1.84 -3.52 -12.95
CA THR A 97 -1.75 -2.08 -13.20
C THR A 97 -0.61 -1.73 -14.18
N LEU A 98 0.57 -2.34 -14.02
CA LEU A 98 1.71 -2.10 -14.90
C LEU A 98 1.44 -2.55 -16.35
N LYS A 99 0.74 -3.67 -16.55
CA LYS A 99 0.31 -4.10 -17.90
C LYS A 99 -0.61 -3.06 -18.56
N TYR A 100 -1.54 -2.50 -17.80
CA TYR A 100 -2.40 -1.42 -18.30
C TYR A 100 -1.60 -0.15 -18.62
N ILE A 101 -0.67 0.25 -17.74
CA ILE A 101 0.20 1.41 -17.99
C ILE A 101 1.05 1.18 -19.25
N ALA A 102 1.69 0.01 -19.39
CA ALA A 102 2.49 -0.32 -20.57
C ALA A 102 1.65 -0.32 -21.86
N ARG A 103 0.41 -0.81 -21.80
CA ARG A 103 -0.53 -0.74 -22.93
C ARG A 103 -0.89 0.69 -23.31
N LEU A 104 -1.12 1.57 -22.33
CA LEU A 104 -1.46 2.97 -22.59
C LEU A 104 -0.26 3.78 -23.06
N TRP A 105 0.91 3.52 -22.47
CA TRP A 105 2.17 4.17 -22.78
C TRP A 105 2.76 3.71 -24.13
N GLY A 106 2.47 2.47 -24.55
CA GLY A 106 2.92 1.89 -25.82
C GLY A 106 4.39 1.40 -25.81
N HIS A 107 5.12 1.67 -24.73
CA HIS A 107 6.51 1.27 -24.54
C HIS A 107 6.72 0.58 -23.19
N LYS A 108 7.96 0.14 -22.94
CA LYS A 108 8.36 -0.51 -21.69
C LYS A 108 8.16 0.41 -20.49
N VAL A 109 7.72 -0.16 -19.39
CA VAL A 109 7.54 0.51 -18.10
C VAL A 109 8.37 -0.22 -17.05
N ARG A 110 9.06 0.51 -16.17
CA ARG A 110 9.77 -0.04 -15.02
C ARG A 110 9.19 0.56 -13.74
N LEU A 111 8.94 -0.27 -12.74
CA LEU A 111 8.57 0.16 -11.40
C LEU A 111 9.68 -0.21 -10.43
N HIS A 112 10.26 0.81 -9.81
CA HIS A 112 11.22 0.70 -8.74
C HIS A 112 10.50 0.73 -7.39
N LEU A 113 10.71 -0.31 -6.59
CA LEU A 113 10.12 -0.39 -5.26
C LEU A 113 11.06 -1.10 -4.29
N LYS A 114 10.70 -1.06 -3.00
CA LYS A 114 11.41 -1.76 -1.94
C LYS A 114 10.49 -2.80 -1.33
N VAL A 115 10.86 -4.07 -1.46
CA VAL A 115 10.13 -5.21 -0.89
C VAL A 115 10.98 -5.80 0.23
N HIS A 116 10.43 -5.86 1.44
CA HIS A 116 11.12 -6.42 2.62
C HIS A 116 12.54 -5.87 2.85
N GLY A 117 12.78 -4.59 2.55
CA GLY A 117 14.09 -3.98 2.73
C GLY A 117 14.99 -4.00 1.49
N SER A 118 14.69 -4.82 0.48
CA SER A 118 15.48 -4.96 -0.74
C SER A 118 14.88 -4.16 -1.90
N TYR A 119 15.72 -3.44 -2.64
CA TYR A 119 15.29 -2.77 -3.87
C TYR A 119 15.03 -3.80 -4.97
N GLN A 120 13.89 -3.65 -5.65
CA GLN A 120 13.49 -4.47 -6.79
C GLN A 120 12.98 -3.58 -7.91
N THR A 121 13.20 -4.03 -9.14
CA THR A 121 12.61 -3.37 -10.32
C THR A 121 11.69 -4.37 -11.02
N ILE A 122 10.41 -4.05 -11.11
CA ILE A 122 9.47 -4.79 -11.95
C ILE A 122 9.49 -4.16 -13.33
N VAL A 123 9.71 -4.97 -14.36
CA VAL A 123 9.73 -4.52 -15.75
C VAL A 123 8.51 -5.09 -16.45
N CYS A 124 7.76 -4.24 -17.13
CA CYS A 124 6.65 -4.62 -17.97
C CYS A 124 6.88 -4.15 -19.41
N ASN A 125 6.79 -5.09 -20.34
CA ASN A 125 6.81 -4.82 -21.77
C ASN A 125 5.54 -5.41 -22.39
N HIS A 126 4.54 -4.55 -22.65
CA HIS A 126 3.21 -4.99 -23.05
C HIS A 126 2.57 -5.98 -22.05
N GLN A 127 2.49 -7.27 -22.40
CA GLN A 127 1.89 -8.29 -21.54
C GLN A 127 2.94 -9.06 -20.72
N ASP A 128 4.21 -8.97 -21.11
CA ASP A 128 5.30 -9.65 -20.44
C ASP A 128 5.74 -8.83 -19.23
N ILE A 129 5.71 -9.46 -18.05
CA ILE A 129 6.10 -8.84 -16.79
C ILE A 129 7.05 -9.75 -16.03
N TYR A 130 8.14 -9.18 -15.54
CA TYR A 130 9.15 -9.92 -14.79
C TYR A 130 9.87 -9.01 -13.80
N VAL A 131 10.46 -9.61 -12.77
CA VAL A 131 11.31 -8.91 -11.81
C VAL A 131 12.73 -8.91 -12.34
N ALA A 132 13.30 -7.72 -12.55
CA ALA A 132 14.71 -7.54 -12.80
C ALA A 132 15.42 -7.33 -11.46
N ASN A 133 16.30 -8.25 -11.10
CA ASN A 133 17.22 -8.03 -9.99
C ASN A 133 18.19 -6.92 -10.39
N SER A 134 18.34 -5.88 -9.57
CA SER A 134 19.43 -4.93 -9.73
C SER A 134 20.75 -5.71 -9.70
N PRO A 135 21.68 -5.49 -10.65
CA PRO A 135 23.02 -6.01 -10.48
C PRO A 135 23.58 -5.40 -9.19
N SER A 136 24.07 -6.29 -8.32
CA SER A 136 24.85 -5.96 -7.13
C SER A 136 26.00 -5.02 -7.45
#